data_AF-A0A1X7ELM4-F1
#
_entry.id   AF-A0A1X7ELM4-F1
#
_cell.length_a   1.000
_cell.length_b   1.000
_cell.length_c   1.000
_cell.angle_alpha   90.00
_cell.angle_beta   90.00
_cell.angle_gamma   90.00
#
_symmetry.space_group_name_H-M   'P 1'
#
loop_
_entity.id
_entity.type
_entity.pdbx_description
1 polymer ?
#
loop_
_entity_poly.entity_id
_entity_poly.type
_entity_poly.pdbx_seq_one_letter_code
_entity_poly.pdbx_strand_id
1 'polypeptide(L)'
;MTPPLGYAPGVSVTHEQEQPGSSRSTSLAKYDWKALWESQGASPGFGAGRFMPPRDGVAQALSLVRDMSGEHTGARELYKEGRKLWFSVNMTDHDRILEYLQKLWRFEYSQFDNSVERDLRARYNPADESIANQLIREYLKFIGTDPGQVNGEQEALIWRVLNSNIYGRKFDSEVCRELVEKPFPEMMEATRQLGAEAFRELSELLGAQRSTEEKTKFLTELSRLIRNDVRPWFTRAPHVAGLIDDFDMHALEQALTNVSNGFEMISVPYLIVKCYNTIAMVDSQLLPQWFRDATANYTFNIVPKRSGARVNDPTPTSEYGIRLPAHPKYKKVEQLGQGAVNYTVKHSFVQPHQYNAAALRTGYPVVCGLSGSTNIVAFFIRSLKSRAATISEGAAILSVVAGLNFDGGHSLNETIPVYHATTKLPSKLPGDERQWRQWWNSHVGDDAGYRFSYDQLASLPDWTGGQKSMHRVLKRALSDTLDYFKSNDVLDSRNQDEIPRIRSGPRPLPLRAAPPDSDASGSEDYEYDYD
;
A
#
# COMPACT_ATOMS: atom_id res chain seq x y z
N MET A 1 38.07 26.90 60.80
CA MET A 1 37.14 27.46 61.79
C MET A 1 35.96 26.53 61.90
N THR A 2 35.85 25.85 63.05
CA THR A 2 34.70 25.10 63.58
C THR A 2 34.26 25.88 64.85
N PRO A 3 33.09 25.69 65.53
CA PRO A 3 32.00 24.70 65.42
C PRO A 3 30.58 25.34 65.73
N PRO A 4 29.57 24.78 66.48
CA PRO A 4 29.09 23.41 66.78
C PRO A 4 27.54 23.17 66.74
N LEU A 5 27.14 21.87 66.79
CA LEU A 5 26.06 21.14 67.52
C LEU A 5 24.61 21.67 67.74
N GLY A 6 23.64 20.76 67.62
CA GLY A 6 22.29 20.82 68.26
C GLY A 6 21.50 19.50 68.17
N TYR A 7 20.91 19.04 69.29
CA TYR A 7 20.30 17.73 69.57
C TYR A 7 18.79 17.87 69.92
N ALA A 8 17.91 16.99 69.36
CA ALA A 8 16.59 16.42 69.81
C ALA A 8 15.41 17.32 70.34
N PRO A 9 14.17 16.84 70.68
CA PRO A 9 13.44 15.54 70.50
C PRO A 9 11.91 15.62 70.14
N GLY A 10 11.22 14.46 69.98
CA GLY A 10 9.76 14.25 70.12
C GLY A 10 8.95 14.24 68.80
N VAL A 11 8.07 13.28 68.48
CA VAL A 11 6.71 13.14 69.05
C VAL A 11 6.06 11.79 68.62
N SER A 12 5.44 11.15 69.62
CA SER A 12 4.34 10.15 69.69
C SER A 12 4.18 9.02 68.66
N VAL A 13 4.21 7.80 69.21
CA VAL A 13 3.54 6.59 68.70
C VAL A 13 2.07 6.64 69.10
N THR A 14 1.16 6.51 68.12
CA THR A 14 -0.24 6.13 68.36
C THR A 14 -0.52 4.83 67.62
N HIS A 15 -0.84 3.79 68.40
CA HIS A 15 -1.50 2.58 67.92
C HIS A 15 -2.90 2.94 67.41
N GLU A 16 -3.15 2.75 66.12
CA GLU A 16 -4.51 2.63 65.59
C GLU A 16 -4.81 1.17 65.30
N GLN A 17 -5.89 0.70 65.93
CA GLN A 17 -6.47 -0.63 65.79
C GLN A 17 -7.02 -0.80 64.37
N GLU A 18 -6.68 -1.93 63.74
CA GLU A 18 -7.30 -2.37 62.49
C GLU A 18 -8.80 -2.63 62.70
N GLN A 19 -9.65 -1.92 61.94
CA GLN A 19 -11.02 -2.37 61.67
C GLN A 19 -11.05 -3.22 60.39
N PRO A 20 -11.65 -4.44 60.42
CA PRO A 20 -11.82 -5.26 59.24
C PRO A 20 -13.10 -4.82 58.52
N GLY A 21 -12.97 -4.03 57.47
CA GLY A 21 -14.15 -3.56 56.75
C GLY A 21 -13.88 -2.54 55.66
N SER A 22 -13.03 -2.86 54.68
CA SER A 22 -13.19 -2.23 53.37
C SER A 22 -12.91 -3.24 52.26
N SER A 23 -13.97 -3.57 51.53
CA SER A 23 -13.87 -4.15 50.20
C SER A 23 -13.04 -3.22 49.34
N ARG A 24 -11.76 -3.54 49.14
CA ARG A 24 -10.95 -2.92 48.10
C ARG A 24 -11.58 -3.27 46.76
N SER A 25 -12.44 -2.39 46.27
CA SER A 25 -12.72 -2.24 44.85
C SER A 25 -11.39 -1.89 44.17
N THR A 26 -10.70 -2.91 43.67
CA THR A 26 -9.58 -2.73 42.74
C THR A 26 -10.20 -2.32 41.41
N SER A 27 -10.45 -1.02 41.24
CA SER A 27 -10.85 -0.49 39.94
C SER A 27 -9.72 -0.70 38.94
N LEU A 28 -10.07 -1.22 37.76
CA LEU A 28 -9.22 -1.35 36.57
C LEU A 28 -8.62 -0.01 36.08
N ALA A 29 -8.92 1.11 36.76
CA ALA A 29 -8.43 2.45 36.47
C ALA A 29 -6.95 2.70 36.87
N LYS A 30 -6.25 1.72 37.45
CA LYS A 30 -4.89 1.91 37.99
C LYS A 30 -3.74 1.29 37.19
N TYR A 31 -3.99 0.67 36.03
CA TYR A 31 -2.88 0.35 35.13
C TYR A 31 -2.40 1.64 34.44
N ASP A 32 -1.39 2.28 35.02
CA ASP A 32 -0.67 3.40 34.43
C ASP A 32 0.27 2.86 33.34
N TRP A 33 -0.28 2.68 32.14
CA TRP A 33 0.47 2.18 30.98
C TRP A 33 1.59 3.12 30.55
N LYS A 34 1.51 4.41 30.91
CA LYS A 34 2.60 5.36 30.69
C LYS A 34 3.79 5.00 31.58
N ALA A 35 3.54 4.65 32.84
CA ALA A 35 4.59 4.14 33.73
C ALA A 35 5.16 2.79 33.25
N LEU A 36 4.33 1.88 32.71
CA LEU A 36 4.82 0.62 32.13
C LEU A 36 5.72 0.87 30.91
N TRP A 37 5.31 1.79 30.04
CA TRP A 37 6.06 2.25 28.87
C TRP A 37 7.40 2.89 29.24
N GLU A 38 7.42 3.76 30.25
CA GLU A 38 8.63 4.40 30.76
C GLU A 38 9.55 3.38 31.50
N SER A 39 8.97 2.36 32.13
CA SER A 39 9.73 1.32 32.87
C SER A 39 10.47 0.31 31.98
N GLN A 40 10.09 0.17 30.70
CA GLN A 40 10.80 -0.71 29.75
C GLN A 40 12.03 -0.05 29.09
N GLY A 41 12.52 1.07 29.64
CA GLY A 41 13.81 1.65 29.25
C GLY A 41 13.76 2.61 28.06
N ALA A 42 12.58 3.13 27.70
CA ALA A 42 12.45 4.15 26.66
C ALA A 42 13.10 5.48 27.14
N SER A 43 14.32 5.75 26.68
CA SER A 43 15.01 7.03 26.96
C SER A 43 14.26 8.20 26.30
N PRO A 44 14.05 9.35 26.98
CA PRO A 44 13.31 10.49 26.43
C PRO A 44 13.99 11.24 25.27
N GLY A 45 15.13 10.75 24.77
CA GLY A 45 16.05 11.52 23.92
C GLY A 45 16.16 11.10 22.45
N PHE A 46 15.40 10.10 21.98
CA PHE A 46 15.54 9.63 20.59
C PHE A 46 14.50 10.26 19.66
N GLY A 47 15.02 10.94 18.63
CA GLY A 47 14.31 11.83 17.71
C GLY A 47 13.29 11.16 16.81
N ALA A 48 12.47 12.01 16.18
CA ALA A 48 11.39 11.70 15.25
C ALA A 48 11.75 10.58 14.25
N GLY A 49 11.16 9.40 14.46
CA GLY A 49 11.38 8.23 13.62
C GLY A 49 10.81 6.94 14.23
N ARG A 50 9.60 7.01 14.82
CA ARG A 50 8.97 5.84 15.44
C ARG A 50 8.33 4.95 14.35
N PHE A 51 8.68 3.67 14.36
CA PHE A 51 8.05 2.64 13.53
C PHE A 51 6.57 2.51 13.91
N MET A 52 5.67 2.39 12.94
CA MET A 52 4.22 2.37 13.20
C MET A 52 3.70 0.94 13.35
N PRO A 53 2.65 0.70 14.16
CA PRO A 53 1.98 -0.59 14.06
C PRO A 53 1.51 -0.73 12.62
N PRO A 54 1.90 -1.78 11.91
CA PRO A 54 1.28 -2.04 10.63
C PRO A 54 -0.24 -2.13 10.86
N ARG A 55 -1.00 -1.76 9.83
CA ARG A 55 -2.45 -1.97 9.77
C ARG A 55 -2.84 -3.37 10.22
N ASP A 56 -1.92 -4.31 10.07
CA ASP A 56 -1.94 -5.68 10.56
C ASP A 56 -2.38 -5.85 12.04
N GLY A 57 -1.92 -5.02 12.98
CA GLY A 57 -2.39 -5.10 14.38
C GLY A 57 -3.86 -4.69 14.55
N VAL A 58 -4.31 -3.70 13.76
CA VAL A 58 -5.73 -3.30 13.70
C VAL A 58 -6.56 -4.35 12.93
N ALA A 59 -5.97 -5.06 11.97
CA ALA A 59 -6.65 -6.15 11.24
C ALA A 59 -7.04 -7.28 12.18
N GLN A 60 -6.15 -7.70 13.09
CA GLN A 60 -6.45 -8.74 14.07
C GLN A 60 -7.56 -8.31 15.03
N ALA A 61 -7.45 -7.09 15.60
CA ALA A 61 -8.49 -6.51 16.44
C ALA A 61 -9.85 -6.43 15.73
N LEU A 62 -9.86 -5.96 14.47
CA LEU A 62 -11.06 -5.89 13.64
C LEU A 62 -11.65 -7.25 13.32
N SER A 63 -10.82 -8.24 13.04
CA SER A 63 -11.22 -9.62 12.75
C SER A 63 -11.96 -10.22 13.94
N LEU A 64 -11.41 -10.05 15.15
CA LEU A 64 -12.00 -10.54 16.40
C LEU A 64 -13.35 -9.89 16.69
N VAL A 65 -13.41 -8.54 16.73
CA VAL A 65 -14.68 -7.87 17.07
C VAL A 65 -15.75 -8.05 16.00
N ARG A 66 -15.36 -8.28 14.73
CA ARG A 66 -16.32 -8.60 13.66
C ARG A 66 -17.11 -9.85 13.99
N ASP A 67 -16.45 -10.90 14.47
CA ASP A 67 -17.09 -12.18 14.77
C ASP A 67 -18.07 -12.07 15.93
N MET A 68 -17.73 -11.27 16.93
CA MET A 68 -18.59 -11.05 18.10
C MET A 68 -19.70 -10.01 17.85
N SER A 69 -19.64 -9.24 16.75
CA SER A 69 -20.57 -8.13 16.48
C SER A 69 -22.02 -8.54 16.17
N GLY A 70 -22.22 -9.83 15.82
CA GLY A 70 -23.55 -10.42 15.64
C GLY A 70 -24.30 -10.56 16.96
N GLU A 71 -23.57 -10.83 18.03
CA GLU A 71 -24.12 -11.23 19.33
C GLU A 71 -24.02 -10.12 20.38
N HIS A 72 -23.04 -9.22 20.26
CA HIS A 72 -22.77 -8.19 21.26
C HIS A 72 -22.81 -6.77 20.70
N THR A 73 -23.65 -5.90 21.27
CA THR A 73 -23.73 -4.48 20.91
C THR A 73 -22.38 -3.76 21.13
N GLY A 74 -21.65 -4.11 22.20
CA GLY A 74 -20.30 -3.57 22.46
C GLY A 74 -19.30 -3.90 21.36
N ALA A 75 -19.26 -5.15 20.89
CA ALA A 75 -18.43 -5.57 19.75
C ALA A 75 -18.79 -4.80 18.47
N ARG A 76 -20.07 -4.53 18.24
CA ARG A 76 -20.55 -3.79 17.07
C ARG A 76 -20.05 -2.34 17.06
N GLU A 77 -20.06 -1.66 18.20
CA GLU A 77 -19.53 -0.29 18.30
C GLU A 77 -18.00 -0.27 18.17
N LEU A 78 -17.30 -1.22 18.79
CA LEU A 78 -15.86 -1.38 18.61
C LEU A 78 -15.48 -1.67 17.15
N TYR A 79 -16.25 -2.51 16.46
CA TYR A 79 -16.03 -2.77 15.04
C TYR A 79 -16.21 -1.50 14.19
N LYS A 80 -17.23 -0.68 14.48
CA LYS A 80 -17.41 0.62 13.81
C LYS A 80 -16.25 1.57 14.08
N GLU A 81 -15.76 1.64 15.32
CA GLU A 81 -14.63 2.48 15.71
C GLU A 81 -13.33 2.04 15.04
N GLY A 82 -12.99 0.76 15.11
CA GLY A 82 -11.82 0.18 14.45
C GLY A 82 -11.85 0.38 12.93
N ARG A 83 -13.03 0.32 12.31
CA ARG A 83 -13.17 0.59 10.85
C ARG A 83 -12.90 2.05 10.51
N LYS A 84 -13.34 2.99 11.35
CA LYS A 84 -13.01 4.40 11.18
C LYS A 84 -11.51 4.64 11.32
N LEU A 85 -10.86 3.96 12.27
CA LEU A 85 -9.40 4.00 12.42
C LEU A 85 -8.71 3.47 11.16
N TRP A 86 -9.14 2.30 10.67
CA TRP A 86 -8.61 1.73 9.44
C TRP A 86 -8.75 2.70 8.25
N PHE A 87 -9.89 3.36 8.03
CA PHE A 87 -10.00 4.27 6.88
C PHE A 87 -9.35 5.65 7.07
N SER A 88 -8.94 6.00 8.29
CA SER A 88 -8.41 7.31 8.60
C SER A 88 -7.05 7.60 7.95
N VAL A 89 -6.79 8.90 7.70
CA VAL A 89 -5.55 9.43 7.13
C VAL A 89 -4.33 9.06 7.97
N ASN A 90 -4.53 8.92 9.28
CA ASN A 90 -3.44 8.93 10.21
C ASN A 90 -3.45 7.73 11.16
N MET A 91 -2.90 6.62 10.68
CA MET A 91 -2.50 5.53 11.58
C MET A 91 -1.34 5.95 12.51
N THR A 92 -0.77 7.18 12.39
CA THR A 92 0.27 7.70 13.30
C THR A 92 -0.31 8.29 14.59
N ASP A 93 -1.64 8.34 14.72
CA ASP A 93 -2.30 8.73 15.95
C ASP A 93 -2.23 7.58 16.98
N HIS A 94 -1.05 7.44 17.60
CA HIS A 94 -0.73 6.38 18.55
C HIS A 94 -1.70 6.35 19.73
N ASP A 95 -2.09 7.52 20.23
CA ASP A 95 -2.98 7.65 21.38
C ASP A 95 -4.36 7.07 21.03
N ARG A 96 -4.85 7.36 19.82
CA ARG A 96 -6.15 6.87 19.38
C ARG A 96 -6.16 5.37 19.09
N ILE A 97 -5.07 4.82 18.57
CA ILE A 97 -4.92 3.35 18.41
C ILE A 97 -4.86 2.68 19.78
N LEU A 98 -4.08 3.22 20.71
CA LEU A 98 -3.97 2.69 22.07
C LEU A 98 -5.31 2.77 22.81
N GLU A 99 -6.04 3.88 22.67
CA GLU A 99 -7.39 4.04 23.22
C GLU A 99 -8.34 2.96 22.70
N TYR A 100 -8.30 2.69 21.39
CA TYR A 100 -9.11 1.64 20.77
C TYR A 100 -8.75 0.25 21.29
N LEU A 101 -7.46 -0.09 21.37
CA LEU A 101 -7.02 -1.38 21.91
C LEU A 101 -7.39 -1.53 23.39
N GLN A 102 -7.32 -0.46 24.19
CA GLN A 102 -7.77 -0.46 25.58
C GLN A 102 -9.29 -0.67 25.70
N LYS A 103 -10.09 -0.08 24.81
CA LYS A 103 -11.55 -0.34 24.76
C LYS A 103 -11.83 -1.79 24.40
N LEU A 104 -11.10 -2.36 23.44
CA LEU A 104 -11.19 -3.77 23.07
C LEU A 104 -10.88 -4.67 24.27
N TRP A 105 -9.77 -4.40 24.96
CA TRP A 105 -9.37 -5.12 26.17
C TRP A 105 -10.44 -5.07 27.26
N ARG A 106 -10.97 -3.88 27.59
CA ARG A 106 -12.08 -3.75 28.56
C ARG A 106 -13.33 -4.51 28.13
N PHE A 107 -13.61 -4.55 26.83
CA PHE A 107 -14.76 -5.26 26.30
C PHE A 107 -14.59 -6.77 26.42
N GLU A 108 -13.45 -7.34 26.00
CA GLU A 108 -13.10 -8.75 26.22
C GLU A 108 -13.25 -9.11 27.70
N TYR A 109 -12.66 -8.31 28.59
CA TYR A 109 -12.74 -8.52 30.03
C TYR A 109 -14.16 -8.48 30.59
N SER A 110 -15.01 -7.59 30.08
CA SER A 110 -16.41 -7.48 30.55
C SER A 110 -17.31 -8.61 30.06
N GLN A 111 -16.86 -9.45 29.12
CA GLN A 111 -17.60 -10.65 28.70
C GLN A 111 -17.40 -11.84 29.67
N PHE A 112 -16.42 -11.78 30.56
CA PHE A 112 -16.23 -12.81 31.58
C PHE A 112 -17.16 -12.55 32.76
N ASP A 113 -18.02 -13.52 33.10
CA ASP A 113 -19.00 -13.42 34.20
C ASP A 113 -18.29 -13.25 35.57
N ASN A 114 -18.86 -12.42 36.45
CA ASN A 114 -18.26 -12.04 37.74
C ASN A 114 -18.08 -13.24 38.71
N SER A 115 -18.75 -14.37 38.47
CA SER A 115 -18.58 -15.62 39.23
C SER A 115 -17.32 -16.39 38.81
N VAL A 116 -16.95 -16.27 37.54
CA VAL A 116 -15.80 -16.88 36.89
C VAL A 116 -14.53 -16.08 37.20
N GLU A 117 -14.67 -14.80 37.55
CA GLU A 117 -13.58 -13.87 37.93
C GLU A 117 -12.70 -14.36 39.09
N ARG A 118 -13.26 -15.10 40.07
CA ARG A 118 -12.50 -15.59 41.23
C ARG A 118 -11.69 -16.84 40.93
N ASP A 119 -12.19 -17.70 40.04
CA ASP A 119 -11.54 -18.95 39.64
C ASP A 119 -10.59 -18.72 38.45
N LEU A 120 -10.90 -17.79 37.54
CA LEU A 120 -10.00 -17.38 36.47
C LEU A 120 -8.82 -16.54 36.97
N ARG A 121 -8.99 -15.67 37.97
CA ARG A 121 -7.82 -15.02 38.62
C ARG A 121 -6.85 -16.03 39.25
N ALA A 122 -7.34 -17.23 39.61
CA ALA A 122 -6.53 -18.31 40.17
C ALA A 122 -6.04 -19.34 39.12
N ARG A 123 -6.71 -19.44 37.95
CA ARG A 123 -6.42 -20.43 36.89
C ARG A 123 -5.85 -19.84 35.59
N TYR A 124 -5.98 -18.54 35.33
CA TYR A 124 -5.30 -17.91 34.20
C TYR A 124 -3.81 -17.78 34.51
N ASN A 125 -3.06 -18.69 33.92
CA ASN A 125 -1.63 -18.56 33.73
C ASN A 125 -1.34 -17.19 33.06
N PRO A 126 -0.38 -16.38 33.53
CA PRO A 126 0.09 -15.19 32.83
C PRO A 126 0.49 -15.42 31.36
N ALA A 127 0.61 -16.68 30.93
CA ALA A 127 0.81 -17.09 29.54
C ALA A 127 -0.46 -17.17 28.66
N ASP A 128 -1.68 -17.17 29.22
CA ASP A 128 -2.95 -17.14 28.44
C ASP A 128 -3.50 -15.71 28.40
N GLU A 129 -2.82 -14.85 27.66
CA GLU A 129 -3.11 -13.43 27.59
C GLU A 129 -4.34 -13.18 26.70
N SER A 130 -5.30 -12.35 27.15
CA SER A 130 -6.39 -11.88 26.28
C SER A 130 -5.81 -11.32 24.97
N ILE A 131 -6.40 -11.61 23.81
CA ILE A 131 -5.88 -11.23 22.49
C ILE A 131 -5.58 -9.72 22.43
N ALA A 132 -6.43 -8.87 23.03
CA ALA A 132 -6.16 -7.44 23.10
C ALA A 132 -4.88 -7.08 23.89
N ASN A 133 -4.57 -7.81 24.95
CA ASN A 133 -3.37 -7.60 25.77
C ASN A 133 -2.11 -8.14 25.08
N GLN A 134 -2.22 -9.27 24.37
CA GLN A 134 -1.17 -9.74 23.47
C GLN A 134 -0.90 -8.69 22.38
N LEU A 135 -1.95 -8.20 21.71
CA LEU A 135 -1.88 -7.14 20.71
C LEU A 135 -1.24 -5.85 21.25
N ILE A 136 -1.63 -5.41 22.44
CA ILE A 136 -1.03 -4.24 23.09
C ILE A 136 0.45 -4.51 23.36
N ARG A 137 0.84 -5.67 23.88
CA ARG A 137 2.25 -5.97 24.15
C ARG A 137 3.10 -6.10 22.90
N GLU A 138 2.61 -6.81 21.89
CA GLU A 138 3.28 -6.90 20.60
C GLU A 138 3.40 -5.52 19.97
N TYR A 139 2.35 -4.70 20.08
CA TYR A 139 2.37 -3.32 19.64
C TYR A 139 3.41 -2.47 20.40
N LEU A 140 3.45 -2.53 21.73
CA LEU A 140 4.42 -1.77 22.55
C LEU A 140 5.85 -2.27 22.31
N LYS A 141 6.06 -3.59 22.18
CA LYS A 141 7.33 -4.18 21.72
C LYS A 141 7.68 -3.64 20.33
N PHE A 142 6.69 -3.40 19.47
CA PHE A 142 6.89 -2.88 18.10
C PHE A 142 7.43 -1.49 18.06
N ILE A 143 6.74 -0.59 18.74
CA ILE A 143 7.12 0.80 18.74
C ILE A 143 8.38 1.06 19.59
N GLY A 144 8.76 0.10 20.46
CA GLY A 144 9.93 0.17 21.34
C GLY A 144 11.19 -0.57 20.87
N THR A 145 11.12 -1.41 19.82
CA THR A 145 12.25 -2.26 19.38
C THR A 145 12.80 -1.81 18.03
N ASP A 146 14.12 -1.58 17.95
CA ASP A 146 14.81 -1.46 16.66
C ASP A 146 14.81 -2.84 15.97
N PRO A 147 14.35 -2.97 14.71
CA PRO A 147 14.44 -4.22 13.95
C PRO A 147 15.85 -4.84 13.92
N GLY A 148 16.90 -4.04 14.04
CA GLY A 148 18.30 -4.48 14.13
C GLY A 148 18.70 -5.09 15.49
N GLN A 149 17.85 -4.97 16.51
CA GLN A 149 18.07 -5.46 17.89
C GLN A 149 17.12 -6.59 18.30
N VAL A 150 16.33 -7.13 17.38
CA VAL A 150 15.46 -8.28 17.66
C VAL A 150 16.30 -9.54 17.87
N ASN A 151 16.15 -10.17 19.05
CA ASN A 151 16.85 -11.39 19.40
C ASN A 151 16.12 -12.63 18.87
N GLY A 152 16.85 -13.50 18.14
CA GLY A 152 16.32 -14.78 17.63
C GLY A 152 15.77 -14.70 16.20
N GLU A 153 16.08 -15.72 15.37
CA GLU A 153 15.73 -15.72 13.94
C GLU A 153 14.22 -15.68 13.69
N GLN A 154 13.43 -16.39 14.50
CA GLN A 154 11.97 -16.50 14.34
C GLN A 154 11.27 -15.19 14.70
N GLU A 155 11.66 -14.55 15.81
CA GLU A 155 11.14 -13.22 16.14
C GLU A 155 11.48 -12.25 15.01
N ALA A 156 12.76 -12.13 14.62
CA ALA A 156 13.19 -11.24 13.55
C ALA A 156 12.37 -11.43 12.26
N LEU A 157 11.95 -12.66 11.97
CA LEU A 157 11.12 -13.00 10.82
C LEU A 157 9.66 -12.57 10.96
N ILE A 158 9.02 -12.79 12.11
CA ILE A 158 7.67 -12.26 12.39
C ILE A 158 7.68 -10.73 12.27
N TRP A 159 8.71 -10.09 12.83
CA TRP A 159 8.96 -8.66 12.68
C TRP A 159 9.04 -8.26 11.21
N ARG A 160 9.81 -8.97 10.38
CA ARG A 160 9.94 -8.69 8.94
C ARG A 160 8.65 -8.89 8.14
N VAL A 161 7.84 -9.87 8.53
CA VAL A 161 6.55 -10.19 7.91
C VAL A 161 5.52 -9.09 8.24
N LEU A 162 5.41 -8.69 9.51
CA LEU A 162 4.60 -7.53 9.93
C LEU A 162 5.11 -6.22 9.29
N ASN A 163 6.42 -6.07 9.13
CA ASN A 163 7.03 -4.92 8.46
C ASN A 163 6.64 -4.80 6.97
N SER A 164 6.09 -5.86 6.38
CA SER A 164 5.69 -5.87 4.97
C SER A 164 4.30 -5.28 4.74
N ASN A 165 3.56 -4.93 5.80
CA ASN A 165 2.18 -4.42 5.75
C ASN A 165 1.29 -5.33 4.89
N ILE A 166 1.26 -6.61 5.25
CA ILE A 166 0.65 -7.69 4.46
C ILE A 166 -0.82 -7.37 4.21
N TYR A 167 -1.53 -6.96 5.27
CA TYR A 167 -2.97 -6.76 5.18
C TYR A 167 -3.32 -5.41 4.56
N GLY A 168 -2.44 -4.40 4.65
CA GLY A 168 -2.55 -3.20 3.83
C GLY A 168 -2.40 -3.50 2.34
N ARG A 169 -1.37 -4.28 1.95
CA ARG A 169 -1.16 -4.68 0.55
C ARG A 169 -2.30 -5.52 0.02
N LYS A 170 -2.81 -6.43 0.85
CA LYS A 170 -4.01 -7.22 0.54
C LYS A 170 -5.20 -6.31 0.33
N PHE A 171 -5.45 -5.38 1.25
CA PHE A 171 -6.58 -4.46 1.14
C PHE A 171 -6.52 -3.60 -0.12
N ASP A 172 -5.39 -2.97 -0.42
CA ASP A 172 -5.20 -2.22 -1.67
C ASP A 172 -5.51 -3.10 -2.90
N SER A 173 -4.97 -4.31 -2.90
CA SER A 173 -5.17 -5.28 -4.00
C SER A 173 -6.62 -5.70 -4.16
N GLU A 174 -7.36 -5.89 -3.06
CA GLU A 174 -8.79 -6.24 -3.11
C GLU A 174 -9.66 -5.07 -3.58
N VAL A 175 -9.35 -3.84 -3.14
CA VAL A 175 -10.03 -2.64 -3.66
C VAL A 175 -9.87 -2.57 -5.17
N CYS A 176 -8.65 -2.71 -5.68
CA CYS A 176 -8.39 -2.59 -7.11
C CYS A 176 -8.90 -3.78 -7.91
N ARG A 177 -8.85 -5.01 -7.37
CA ARG A 177 -9.52 -6.18 -7.98
C ARG A 177 -11.00 -5.92 -8.14
N GLU A 178 -11.69 -5.44 -7.12
CA GLU A 178 -13.13 -5.16 -7.23
C GLU A 178 -13.44 -4.12 -8.32
N LEU A 179 -12.63 -3.08 -8.43
CA LEU A 179 -12.80 -2.05 -9.47
C LEU A 179 -12.50 -2.56 -10.88
N VAL A 180 -11.62 -3.56 -11.04
CA VAL A 180 -11.30 -4.18 -12.34
C VAL A 180 -12.32 -5.25 -12.72
N GLU A 181 -12.74 -6.10 -11.78
CA GLU A 181 -13.72 -7.15 -12.08
C GLU A 181 -15.15 -6.58 -12.20
N LYS A 182 -15.44 -5.48 -11.51
CA LYS A 182 -16.77 -4.85 -11.45
C LYS A 182 -16.63 -3.33 -11.55
N PRO A 183 -16.12 -2.80 -12.68
CA PRO A 183 -15.95 -1.37 -12.86
C PRO A 183 -17.29 -0.64 -12.80
N PHE A 184 -17.26 0.60 -12.30
CA PHE A 184 -18.44 1.46 -12.41
C PHE A 184 -18.62 1.92 -13.86
N PRO A 185 -19.87 2.05 -14.36
CA PRO A 185 -20.13 2.56 -15.70
C PRO A 185 -19.44 3.89 -15.99
N GLU A 186 -19.38 4.78 -14.99
CA GLU A 186 -18.73 6.09 -15.09
C GLU A 186 -17.22 5.97 -15.27
N MET A 187 -16.57 4.97 -14.67
CA MET A 187 -15.14 4.68 -14.87
C MET A 187 -14.87 4.21 -16.30
N MET A 188 -15.72 3.32 -16.81
CA MET A 188 -15.64 2.84 -18.19
C MET A 188 -15.80 3.97 -19.20
N GLU A 189 -16.80 4.85 -18.97
CA GLU A 189 -17.06 6.00 -19.83
C GLU A 189 -15.93 7.03 -19.79
N ALA A 190 -15.47 7.41 -18.59
CA ALA A 190 -14.36 8.35 -18.45
C ALA A 190 -13.07 7.81 -19.09
N THR A 191 -12.81 6.51 -18.97
CA THR A 191 -11.66 5.88 -19.62
C THR A 191 -11.80 5.84 -21.14
N ARG A 192 -13.00 5.60 -21.67
CA ARG A 192 -13.27 5.69 -23.13
C ARG A 192 -12.98 7.10 -23.66
N GLN A 193 -13.44 8.13 -22.96
CA GLN A 193 -13.15 9.53 -23.30
C GLN A 193 -11.64 9.83 -23.24
N LEU A 194 -10.98 9.35 -22.18
CA LEU A 194 -9.53 9.51 -22.03
C LEU A 194 -8.77 8.89 -23.21
N GLY A 195 -9.13 7.67 -23.61
CA GLY A 195 -8.49 6.97 -24.73
C GLY A 195 -8.80 7.59 -26.08
N ALA A 196 -10.04 8.03 -26.32
CA ALA A 196 -10.41 8.74 -27.54
C ALA A 196 -9.64 10.05 -27.71
N GLU A 197 -9.51 10.83 -26.62
CA GLU A 197 -8.74 12.07 -26.65
C GLU A 197 -7.24 11.83 -26.81
N ALA A 198 -6.70 10.77 -26.19
CA ALA A 198 -5.31 10.39 -26.40
C ALA A 198 -5.08 9.99 -27.85
N PHE A 199 -5.93 9.15 -28.44
CA PHE A 199 -5.79 8.74 -29.82
C PHE A 199 -5.94 9.91 -30.80
N ARG A 200 -6.88 10.83 -30.56
CA ARG A 200 -7.05 12.05 -31.36
C ARG A 200 -5.77 12.88 -31.36
N GLU A 201 -5.22 13.16 -30.17
CA GLU A 201 -3.99 13.95 -30.04
C GLU A 201 -2.78 13.23 -30.66
N LEU A 202 -2.64 11.92 -30.45
CA LEU A 202 -1.60 11.10 -31.11
C LEU A 202 -1.73 11.15 -32.64
N SER A 203 -2.94 11.04 -33.17
CA SER A 203 -3.21 11.10 -34.61
C SER A 203 -2.91 12.46 -35.21
N GLU A 204 -3.14 13.54 -34.46
CA GLU A 204 -2.75 14.91 -34.85
C GLU A 204 -1.22 15.06 -34.88
N LEU A 205 -0.52 14.59 -33.85
CA LEU A 205 0.94 14.63 -33.75
C LEU A 205 1.62 13.78 -34.85
N LEU A 206 1.03 12.64 -35.16
CA LEU A 206 1.48 11.68 -36.18
C LEU A 206 0.73 11.86 -37.52
N GLY A 207 0.15 13.03 -37.77
CA GLY A 207 -0.82 13.24 -38.86
C GLY A 207 -0.27 13.14 -40.30
N ALA A 208 -1.08 13.58 -41.27
CA ALA A 208 -0.78 13.44 -42.71
C ALA A 208 0.53 14.11 -43.17
N GLN A 209 0.98 15.15 -42.44
CA GLN A 209 2.24 15.87 -42.71
C GLN A 209 3.48 15.03 -42.38
N ARG A 210 3.33 13.98 -41.56
CA ARG A 210 4.44 13.08 -41.19
C ARG A 210 4.59 11.96 -42.22
N SER A 211 5.84 11.68 -42.55
CA SER A 211 6.24 10.63 -43.46
C SER A 211 5.78 9.25 -42.96
N THR A 212 5.61 8.32 -43.90
CA THR A 212 5.34 6.91 -43.58
C THR A 212 6.44 6.32 -42.70
N GLU A 213 7.69 6.74 -42.89
CA GLU A 213 8.83 6.30 -42.10
C GLU A 213 8.72 6.71 -40.62
N GLU A 214 8.36 7.96 -40.33
CA GLU A 214 8.18 8.44 -38.95
C GLU A 214 7.06 7.68 -38.21
N LYS A 215 5.93 7.44 -38.88
CA LYS A 215 4.82 6.63 -38.34
C LYS A 215 5.26 5.19 -38.07
N THR A 216 6.00 4.61 -39.01
CA THR A 216 6.54 3.25 -38.88
C THR A 216 7.52 3.15 -37.71
N LYS A 217 8.38 4.16 -37.52
CA LYS A 217 9.31 4.25 -36.39
C LYS A 217 8.56 4.29 -35.06
N PHE A 218 7.51 5.12 -34.96
CA PHE A 218 6.65 5.16 -33.76
C PHE A 218 6.02 3.80 -33.46
N LEU A 219 5.36 3.18 -34.44
CA LEU A 219 4.69 1.88 -34.25
C LEU A 219 5.67 0.76 -33.90
N THR A 220 6.85 0.75 -34.54
CA THR A 220 7.91 -0.23 -34.26
C THR A 220 8.39 -0.10 -32.82
N GLU A 221 8.64 1.13 -32.35
CA GLU A 221 9.12 1.37 -31.00
C GLU A 221 8.04 1.11 -29.94
N LEU A 222 6.78 1.49 -30.21
CA LEU A 222 5.65 1.16 -29.36
C LEU A 222 5.46 -0.37 -29.23
N SER A 223 5.54 -1.08 -30.36
CA SER A 223 5.48 -2.55 -30.41
C SER A 223 6.56 -3.17 -29.54
N ARG A 224 7.81 -2.70 -29.68
CA ARG A 224 8.93 -3.14 -28.86
C ARG A 224 8.68 -2.92 -27.37
N LEU A 225 8.19 -1.74 -26.98
CA LEU A 225 7.92 -1.39 -25.58
C LEU A 225 6.79 -2.20 -24.95
N ILE A 226 5.75 -2.56 -25.70
CA ILE A 226 4.63 -3.36 -25.21
C ILE A 226 5.00 -4.84 -25.13
N ARG A 227 5.67 -5.38 -26.17
CA ARG A 227 6.12 -6.78 -26.18
C ARG A 227 7.16 -7.10 -25.12
N ASN A 228 7.99 -6.12 -24.73
CA ASN A 228 8.95 -6.28 -23.63
C ASN A 228 8.34 -6.06 -22.24
N ASP A 229 7.04 -5.76 -22.17
CA ASP A 229 6.35 -5.36 -20.95
C ASP A 229 5.00 -6.07 -20.80
N VAL A 230 4.98 -7.36 -21.15
CA VAL A 230 3.78 -8.21 -21.12
C VAL A 230 3.23 -8.31 -19.71
N ARG A 231 1.92 -8.06 -19.57
CA ARG A 231 1.21 -8.12 -18.28
C ARG A 231 0.28 -9.33 -18.16
N PRO A 232 0.08 -9.86 -16.93
CA PRO A 232 -0.82 -10.99 -16.71
C PRO A 232 -2.23 -10.78 -17.27
N TRP A 233 -2.74 -9.55 -17.17
CA TRP A 233 -4.09 -9.19 -17.61
C TRP A 233 -4.25 -8.97 -19.11
N PHE A 234 -3.17 -8.97 -19.92
CA PHE A 234 -3.28 -8.81 -21.39
C PHE A 234 -4.20 -9.85 -22.02
N THR A 235 -4.15 -11.09 -21.52
CA THR A 235 -5.05 -12.19 -21.94
C THR A 235 -6.54 -11.91 -21.75
N ARG A 236 -6.89 -10.86 -21.02
CA ARG A 236 -8.27 -10.42 -20.72
C ARG A 236 -8.65 -9.11 -21.40
N ALA A 237 -7.73 -8.50 -22.14
CA ALA A 237 -7.91 -7.27 -22.90
C ALA A 237 -7.78 -7.58 -24.40
N PRO A 238 -8.84 -8.07 -25.07
CA PRO A 238 -8.78 -8.52 -26.45
C PRO A 238 -8.24 -7.48 -27.44
N HIS A 239 -8.48 -6.18 -27.23
CA HIS A 239 -7.97 -5.15 -28.14
C HIS A 239 -6.47 -4.91 -27.95
N VAL A 240 -5.94 -5.08 -26.74
CA VAL A 240 -4.48 -5.10 -26.50
C VAL A 240 -3.85 -6.33 -27.14
N ALA A 241 -4.51 -7.49 -27.02
CA ALA A 241 -4.04 -8.71 -27.68
C ALA A 241 -4.01 -8.53 -29.21
N GLY A 242 -5.08 -7.98 -29.79
CA GLY A 242 -5.13 -7.65 -31.22
C GLY A 242 -4.06 -6.66 -31.66
N LEU A 243 -3.79 -5.61 -30.86
CA LEU A 243 -2.68 -4.69 -31.09
C LEU A 243 -1.32 -5.39 -31.06
N ILE A 244 -1.14 -6.37 -30.16
CA ILE A 244 0.09 -7.16 -30.08
C ILE A 244 0.25 -8.08 -31.29
N ASP A 245 -0.84 -8.60 -31.85
CA ASP A 245 -0.78 -9.46 -33.01
C ASP A 245 -0.48 -8.65 -34.29
N ASP A 246 -1.12 -7.49 -34.46
CA ASP A 246 -0.93 -6.60 -35.62
C ASP A 246 -0.81 -5.14 -35.18
N PHE A 247 0.42 -4.62 -35.23
CA PHE A 247 0.73 -3.27 -34.77
C PHE A 247 0.51 -2.23 -35.86
N ASP A 248 -0.68 -1.64 -35.89
CA ASP A 248 -0.99 -0.48 -36.70
C ASP A 248 -1.77 0.61 -35.92
N MET A 249 -2.03 1.74 -36.60
CA MET A 249 -2.77 2.84 -35.99
C MET A 249 -4.25 2.51 -35.72
N HIS A 250 -4.86 1.61 -36.50
CA HIS A 250 -6.25 1.21 -36.31
C HIS A 250 -6.39 0.28 -35.09
N ALA A 251 -5.53 -0.72 -34.95
CA ALA A 251 -5.46 -1.57 -33.76
C ALA A 251 -5.17 -0.75 -32.50
N LEU A 252 -4.31 0.28 -32.60
CA LEU A 252 -4.05 1.20 -31.50
C LEU A 252 -5.29 2.03 -31.13
N GLU A 253 -6.04 2.51 -32.13
CA GLU A 253 -7.33 3.18 -31.91
C GLU A 253 -8.30 2.27 -31.17
N GLN A 254 -8.48 1.04 -31.66
CA GLN A 254 -9.40 0.08 -31.04
C GLN A 254 -8.98 -0.21 -29.60
N ALA A 255 -7.68 -0.38 -29.33
CA ALA A 255 -7.15 -0.63 -27.99
C ALA A 255 -7.29 0.56 -27.03
N LEU A 256 -7.26 1.80 -27.55
CA LEU A 256 -7.47 3.00 -26.74
C LEU A 256 -8.96 3.32 -26.53
N THR A 257 -9.84 3.00 -27.48
CA THR A 257 -11.22 3.50 -27.47
C THR A 257 -12.27 2.44 -27.08
N ASN A 258 -12.03 1.15 -27.29
CA ASN A 258 -13.02 0.11 -27.02
C ASN A 258 -12.96 -0.43 -25.58
N VAL A 259 -13.40 0.39 -24.65
CA VAL A 259 -13.47 0.05 -23.23
C VAL A 259 -14.79 -0.68 -22.93
N SER A 260 -14.76 -2.02 -22.95
CA SER A 260 -15.96 -2.88 -22.77
C SER A 260 -16.01 -3.65 -21.45
N ASN A 261 -14.88 -3.83 -20.78
CA ASN A 261 -14.76 -4.44 -19.46
C ASN A 261 -13.65 -3.75 -18.64
N GLY A 262 -13.48 -4.12 -17.38
CA GLY A 262 -12.48 -3.48 -16.51
C GLY A 262 -11.02 -3.81 -16.84
N PHE A 263 -10.73 -4.86 -17.61
CA PHE A 263 -9.38 -5.13 -18.14
C PHE A 263 -9.02 -4.19 -19.29
N GLU A 264 -9.96 -3.91 -20.19
CA GLU A 264 -9.79 -2.84 -21.19
C GLU A 264 -9.76 -1.45 -20.54
N MET A 265 -10.46 -1.27 -19.42
CA MET A 265 -10.40 0.00 -18.68
C MET A 265 -8.99 0.28 -18.13
N ILE A 266 -8.29 -0.74 -17.62
CA ILE A 266 -6.92 -0.55 -17.12
C ILE A 266 -5.86 -0.54 -18.23
N SER A 267 -6.20 -1.04 -19.43
CA SER A 267 -5.29 -1.02 -20.58
C SER A 267 -5.09 0.40 -21.12
N VAL A 268 -6.12 1.23 -21.14
CA VAL A 268 -6.04 2.59 -21.71
C VAL A 268 -5.00 3.47 -20.98
N PRO A 269 -4.99 3.62 -19.63
CA PRO A 269 -3.92 4.34 -18.95
C PRO A 269 -2.53 3.77 -19.22
N TYR A 270 -2.40 2.44 -19.31
CA TYR A 270 -1.15 1.77 -19.66
C TYR A 270 -0.68 2.21 -21.06
N LEU A 271 -1.56 2.14 -22.07
CA LEU A 271 -1.26 2.52 -23.44
C LEU A 271 -0.94 4.00 -23.59
N ILE A 272 -1.67 4.89 -22.90
CA ILE A 272 -1.36 6.34 -22.89
C ILE A 272 0.08 6.57 -22.43
N VAL A 273 0.48 5.95 -21.31
CA VAL A 273 1.85 6.07 -20.81
C VAL A 273 2.86 5.53 -21.84
N LYS A 274 2.58 4.41 -22.50
CA LYS A 274 3.47 3.86 -23.53
C LYS A 274 3.58 4.77 -24.75
N CYS A 275 2.47 5.22 -25.31
CA CYS A 275 2.45 6.07 -26.50
C CYS A 275 3.23 7.37 -26.31
N TYR A 276 3.00 8.10 -25.20
CA TYR A 276 3.70 9.37 -25.00
C TYR A 276 5.18 9.20 -24.64
N ASN A 277 5.56 8.12 -23.95
CA ASN A 277 6.96 7.77 -23.80
C ASN A 277 7.60 7.40 -25.14
N THR A 278 6.89 6.68 -26.03
CA THR A 278 7.36 6.41 -27.39
C THR A 278 7.59 7.70 -28.16
N ILE A 279 6.67 8.67 -28.09
CA ILE A 279 6.87 9.99 -28.72
C ILE A 279 8.15 10.64 -28.20
N ALA A 280 8.34 10.68 -26.87
CA ALA A 280 9.53 11.26 -26.27
C ALA A 280 10.84 10.62 -26.78
N MET A 281 10.81 9.31 -27.08
CA MET A 281 11.96 8.56 -27.61
C MET A 281 12.19 8.78 -29.11
N VAL A 282 11.13 8.86 -29.91
CA VAL A 282 11.28 8.94 -31.37
C VAL A 282 11.42 10.36 -31.90
N ASP A 283 10.76 11.34 -31.28
CA ASP A 283 10.81 12.77 -31.56
C ASP A 283 10.26 13.59 -30.37
N SER A 284 11.15 14.07 -29.50
CA SER A 284 10.78 14.85 -28.31
C SER A 284 10.20 16.25 -28.62
N GLN A 285 10.36 16.75 -29.85
CA GLN A 285 9.81 18.05 -30.25
C GLN A 285 8.28 17.99 -30.38
N LEU A 286 7.75 16.80 -30.70
CA LEU A 286 6.31 16.53 -30.80
C LEU A 286 5.58 16.50 -29.46
N LEU A 287 6.29 16.48 -28.34
CA LEU A 287 5.63 16.34 -27.05
C LEU A 287 4.63 17.48 -26.80
N PRO A 288 3.39 17.20 -26.36
CA PRO A 288 2.48 18.25 -25.96
C PRO A 288 2.97 18.92 -24.67
N GLN A 289 2.57 20.17 -24.44
CA GLN A 289 3.04 20.92 -23.27
C GLN A 289 2.74 20.21 -21.95
N TRP A 290 1.56 19.60 -21.82
CA TRP A 290 1.17 18.90 -20.60
C TRP A 290 2.12 17.73 -20.28
N PHE A 291 2.68 17.06 -21.29
CA PHE A 291 3.62 15.94 -21.09
C PHE A 291 5.02 16.45 -20.75
N ARG A 292 5.43 17.60 -21.31
CA ARG A 292 6.64 18.31 -20.88
C ARG A 292 6.55 18.72 -19.41
N ASP A 293 5.41 19.28 -19.00
CA ASP A 293 5.14 19.64 -17.61
C ASP A 293 5.13 18.39 -16.70
N ALA A 294 4.53 17.29 -17.15
CA ALA A 294 4.56 16.02 -16.45
C ALA A 294 5.99 15.50 -16.28
N THR A 295 6.82 15.59 -17.32
CA THR A 295 8.23 15.17 -17.29
C THR A 295 9.03 16.01 -16.31
N ALA A 296 8.86 17.34 -16.33
CA ALA A 296 9.50 18.21 -15.37
C ALA A 296 9.07 17.91 -13.93
N ASN A 297 7.77 17.67 -13.69
CA ASN A 297 7.28 17.27 -12.37
C ASN A 297 7.89 15.94 -11.92
N TYR A 298 7.99 15.00 -12.85
CA TYR A 298 8.57 13.70 -12.59
C TYR A 298 10.02 13.83 -12.13
N THR A 299 10.84 14.58 -12.87
CA THR A 299 12.25 14.80 -12.57
C THR A 299 12.47 15.53 -11.24
N PHE A 300 11.72 16.60 -10.96
CA PHE A 300 11.97 17.44 -9.79
C PHE A 300 11.33 16.90 -8.50
N ASN A 301 10.17 16.24 -8.61
CA ASN A 301 9.35 15.95 -7.43
C ASN A 301 9.12 14.46 -7.19
N ILE A 302 9.20 13.63 -8.23
CA ILE A 302 8.90 12.20 -8.13
C ILE A 302 10.19 11.39 -8.05
N VAL A 303 11.13 11.57 -8.99
CA VAL A 303 12.41 10.84 -9.02
C VAL A 303 13.18 10.94 -7.70
N PRO A 304 13.31 12.10 -7.04
CA PRO A 304 14.03 12.20 -5.76
C PRO A 304 13.36 11.43 -4.62
N LYS A 305 12.06 11.13 -4.77
CA LYS A 305 11.24 10.36 -3.81
C LYS A 305 11.02 8.91 -4.24
N ARG A 306 11.54 8.55 -5.41
CA ARG A 306 11.71 7.16 -5.84
C ARG A 306 13.10 6.74 -5.41
N SER A 307 13.25 5.46 -5.13
CA SER A 307 14.60 4.92 -5.07
C SER A 307 15.06 4.47 -6.44
N GLY A 308 16.33 4.69 -6.76
CA GLY A 308 16.94 4.26 -8.02
C GLY A 308 16.99 2.73 -8.20
N ALA A 309 16.60 1.93 -7.20
CA ALA A 309 16.58 0.48 -7.30
C ALA A 309 15.32 0.01 -8.06
N ARG A 310 15.43 -0.11 -9.38
CA ARG A 310 14.57 -1.04 -10.13
C ARG A 310 15.02 -2.46 -9.79
N VAL A 311 14.07 -3.35 -9.56
CA VAL A 311 14.37 -4.78 -9.55
C VAL A 311 14.75 -5.15 -10.98
N ASN A 312 16.02 -5.48 -11.21
CA ASN A 312 16.55 -5.79 -12.55
C ASN A 312 16.08 -7.14 -13.12
N ASP A 313 15.29 -7.92 -12.36
CA ASP A 313 14.84 -9.26 -12.76
C ASP A 313 13.45 -9.61 -12.19
N PRO A 314 12.36 -9.07 -12.80
CA PRO A 314 11.00 -9.39 -12.39
C PRO A 314 10.66 -10.84 -12.75
N THR A 315 10.33 -11.65 -11.73
CA THR A 315 9.82 -13.01 -11.95
C THR A 315 8.40 -12.95 -12.48
N PRO A 316 8.09 -13.60 -13.62
CA PRO A 316 6.74 -13.64 -14.16
C PRO A 316 5.74 -14.20 -13.14
N THR A 317 4.55 -13.60 -13.10
CA THR A 317 3.44 -14.04 -12.25
C THR A 317 2.17 -14.18 -13.08
N SER A 318 1.21 -14.93 -12.56
CA SER A 318 -0.18 -14.94 -13.04
C SER A 318 -1.16 -14.40 -11.98
N GLU A 319 -0.62 -13.67 -11.00
CA GLU A 319 -1.38 -13.10 -9.88
C GLU A 319 -1.52 -11.58 -10.06
N TYR A 320 -2.56 -11.01 -9.44
CA TYR A 320 -2.82 -9.57 -9.39
C TYR A 320 -2.30 -8.96 -8.09
N GLY A 321 -2.20 -7.63 -8.07
CA GLY A 321 -2.04 -6.89 -6.82
C GLY A 321 -0.61 -6.85 -6.31
N ILE A 322 -0.44 -6.24 -5.13
CA ILE A 322 0.84 -5.67 -4.68
C ILE A 322 1.63 -6.50 -3.65
N ARG A 323 1.60 -7.82 -3.82
CA ARG A 323 2.13 -8.79 -2.84
C ARG A 323 3.66 -8.88 -2.87
N LEU A 324 4.25 -9.34 -1.76
CA LEU A 324 5.65 -9.80 -1.73
C LEU A 324 5.71 -11.33 -1.88
N PRO A 325 6.86 -11.89 -2.29
CA PRO A 325 7.02 -13.34 -2.48
C PRO A 325 6.67 -14.18 -1.24
N ALA A 326 6.87 -13.62 -0.04
CA ALA A 326 6.57 -14.28 1.22
C ALA A 326 5.09 -14.29 1.60
N HIS A 327 4.25 -13.54 0.89
CA HIS A 327 2.84 -13.45 1.24
C HIS A 327 2.11 -14.71 0.77
N PRO A 328 1.18 -15.23 1.58
CA PRO A 328 0.24 -16.22 1.10
C PRO A 328 -0.44 -15.76 -0.20
N LYS A 329 -0.76 -16.73 -1.05
CA LYS A 329 -1.37 -16.41 -2.35
C LYS A 329 -2.72 -15.75 -2.15
N TYR A 330 -3.02 -14.78 -3.00
CA TYR A 330 -4.33 -14.16 -3.02
C TYR A 330 -5.38 -15.14 -3.57
N LYS A 331 -6.66 -14.77 -3.40
CA LYS A 331 -7.77 -15.53 -3.98
C LYS A 331 -7.54 -15.64 -5.48
N LYS A 332 -7.80 -16.82 -6.05
CA LYS A 332 -7.74 -16.96 -7.51
C LYS A 332 -8.79 -16.03 -8.13
N VAL A 333 -8.32 -15.14 -8.98
CA VAL A 333 -9.14 -14.53 -10.03
C VAL A 333 -9.27 -15.52 -11.18
N GLU A 334 -10.18 -15.25 -12.11
CA GLU A 334 -10.21 -16.00 -13.36
C GLU A 334 -8.81 -16.01 -14.01
N GLN A 335 -8.49 -17.10 -14.71
CA GLN A 335 -7.12 -17.39 -15.14
C GLN A 335 -6.50 -16.23 -15.94
N LEU A 336 -5.50 -15.57 -15.34
CA LEU A 336 -4.64 -14.58 -15.99
C LEU A 336 -3.49 -15.28 -16.70
N GLY A 337 -2.90 -14.60 -17.69
CA GLY A 337 -1.67 -15.02 -18.34
C GLY A 337 -0.46 -14.88 -17.41
N GLN A 338 0.71 -15.29 -17.90
CA GLN A 338 1.98 -14.99 -17.24
C GLN A 338 2.54 -13.66 -17.77
N GLY A 339 2.98 -12.79 -16.87
CA GLY A 339 3.63 -11.54 -17.24
C GLY A 339 4.61 -11.07 -16.17
N ALA A 340 5.61 -10.31 -16.59
CA ALA A 340 6.54 -9.68 -15.68
C ALA A 340 5.82 -8.54 -14.95
N VAL A 341 5.79 -8.62 -13.62
CA VAL A 341 5.28 -7.57 -12.74
C VAL A 341 6.45 -7.08 -11.89
N ASN A 342 6.36 -5.84 -11.41
CA ASN A 342 7.44 -5.21 -10.63
C ASN A 342 7.67 -5.87 -9.23
N TYR A 343 7.01 -6.99 -8.90
CA TYR A 343 6.87 -7.50 -7.52
C TYR A 343 7.97 -8.33 -6.93
N THR A 344 8.98 -8.74 -7.67
CA THR A 344 10.00 -9.58 -7.03
C THR A 344 11.06 -8.69 -6.40
N VAL A 345 10.71 -8.00 -5.30
CA VAL A 345 11.73 -7.54 -4.35
C VAL A 345 12.44 -8.80 -3.84
N LYS A 346 13.46 -9.25 -4.56
CA LYS A 346 14.31 -10.40 -4.24
C LYS A 346 15.30 -10.08 -3.11
N HIS A 347 15.07 -9.01 -2.36
CA HIS A 347 16.02 -8.56 -1.36
C HIS A 347 15.79 -9.25 -0.02
N SER A 348 16.92 -9.59 0.60
CA SER A 348 17.00 -10.20 1.91
C SER A 348 16.19 -9.40 2.94
N PHE A 349 15.35 -10.10 3.68
CA PHE A 349 14.59 -9.53 4.79
C PHE A 349 15.49 -8.98 5.93
N VAL A 350 16.81 -9.20 5.89
CA VAL A 350 17.77 -8.78 6.92
C VAL A 350 18.07 -7.28 6.88
N GLN A 351 17.89 -6.62 5.73
CA GLN A 351 18.01 -5.17 5.61
C GLN A 351 16.75 -4.63 4.93
N PRO A 352 15.84 -3.97 5.66
CA PRO A 352 14.61 -3.47 5.06
C PRO A 352 14.98 -2.48 3.96
N HIS A 353 14.64 -2.84 2.72
CA HIS A 353 14.73 -1.90 1.60
C HIS A 353 13.96 -0.63 1.97
N GLN A 354 14.39 0.53 1.48
CA GLN A 354 13.80 1.82 1.86
C GLN A 354 12.27 1.92 1.67
N TYR A 355 11.68 1.10 0.80
CA TYR A 355 10.23 0.98 0.64
C TYR A 355 9.53 0.33 1.83
N ASN A 356 10.13 -0.71 2.42
CA ASN A 356 9.61 -1.31 3.65
C ASN A 356 9.77 -0.33 4.81
N ALA A 357 10.89 0.41 4.88
CA ALA A 357 11.06 1.48 5.85
C ALA A 357 10.03 2.62 5.67
N ALA A 358 9.70 3.00 4.44
CA ALA A 358 8.66 4.01 4.16
C ALA A 358 7.25 3.48 4.48
N ALA A 359 6.96 2.21 4.17
CA ALA A 359 5.71 1.58 4.54
C ALA A 359 5.52 1.55 6.06
N LEU A 360 6.62 1.31 6.79
CA LEU A 360 6.66 1.35 8.25
C LEU A 360 6.45 2.73 8.85
N ARG A 361 7.00 3.78 8.22
CA ARG A 361 6.82 5.16 8.68
C ARG A 361 5.44 5.73 8.37
N THR A 362 4.73 5.15 7.40
CA THR A 362 3.42 5.66 6.95
C THR A 362 2.25 4.79 7.39
N GLY A 363 2.49 3.53 7.76
CA GLY A 363 1.43 2.55 8.01
C GLY A 363 0.70 2.13 6.74
N TYR A 364 1.20 2.51 5.56
CA TYR A 364 0.61 2.21 4.26
C TYR A 364 1.54 1.37 3.38
N PRO A 365 1.00 0.59 2.43
CA PRO A 365 1.83 -0.14 1.49
C PRO A 365 2.69 0.80 0.64
N VAL A 366 3.93 0.41 0.37
CA VAL A 366 4.84 1.09 -0.58
C VAL A 366 5.53 0.01 -1.40
N VAL A 367 5.44 0.10 -2.73
CA VAL A 367 6.03 -0.86 -3.67
C VAL A 367 7.36 -0.35 -4.19
N CYS A 368 7.37 0.83 -4.84
CA CYS A 368 8.54 1.36 -5.53
C CYS A 368 8.72 2.91 -5.47
N GLY A 369 7.91 3.60 -4.67
CA GLY A 369 7.84 5.05 -4.56
C GLY A 369 6.71 5.66 -5.41
N LEU A 370 6.63 7.01 -5.42
CA LEU A 370 5.60 7.76 -6.15
C LEU A 370 5.49 7.36 -7.62
N SER A 371 4.25 7.27 -8.11
CA SER A 371 3.92 6.79 -9.45
C SER A 371 4.12 7.83 -10.55
N GLY A 372 5.09 7.58 -11.44
CA GLY A 372 5.29 8.36 -12.66
C GLY A 372 4.15 8.18 -13.68
N SER A 373 3.58 6.98 -13.76
CA SER A 373 2.42 6.71 -14.62
C SER A 373 1.20 7.51 -14.18
N THR A 374 0.96 7.59 -12.86
CA THR A 374 -0.11 8.44 -12.32
C THR A 374 0.14 9.90 -12.65
N ASN A 375 1.39 10.37 -12.57
CA ASN A 375 1.75 11.72 -12.94
C ASN A 375 1.43 12.03 -14.41
N ILE A 376 1.86 11.19 -15.35
CA ILE A 376 1.57 11.37 -16.79
C ILE A 376 0.06 11.49 -17.01
N VAL A 377 -0.71 10.52 -16.51
CA VAL A 377 -2.16 10.50 -16.78
C VAL A 377 -2.89 11.61 -16.02
N ALA A 378 -2.46 12.00 -14.83
CA ALA A 378 -3.05 13.12 -14.10
C ALA A 378 -2.82 14.47 -14.81
N PHE A 379 -1.64 14.68 -15.38
CA PHE A 379 -1.39 15.86 -16.22
C PHE A 379 -2.21 15.85 -17.50
N PHE A 380 -2.42 14.67 -18.10
CA PHE A 380 -3.30 14.53 -19.26
C PHE A 380 -4.75 14.84 -18.92
N ILE A 381 -5.30 14.28 -17.83
CA ILE A 381 -6.65 14.60 -17.35
C ILE A 381 -6.80 16.12 -17.09
N ARG A 382 -5.80 16.73 -16.44
CA ARG A 382 -5.77 18.18 -16.21
C ARG A 382 -5.80 18.97 -17.51
N SER A 383 -5.05 18.55 -18.54
CA SER A 383 -5.04 19.21 -19.85
C SER A 383 -6.40 19.11 -20.54
N LEU A 384 -7.08 17.96 -20.45
CA LEU A 384 -8.44 17.78 -20.95
C LEU A 384 -9.45 18.68 -20.25
N LYS A 385 -9.39 18.79 -18.92
CA LYS A 385 -10.26 19.71 -18.17
C LYS A 385 -10.03 21.17 -18.56
N SER A 386 -8.78 21.57 -18.81
CA SER A 386 -8.48 22.93 -19.27
C SER A 386 -9.06 23.25 -20.65
N ARG A 387 -9.31 22.23 -21.47
CA ARG A 387 -9.98 22.30 -22.79
C ARG A 387 -11.51 22.14 -22.70
N ALA A 388 -12.09 22.22 -21.50
CA ALA A 388 -13.52 22.06 -21.24
C ALA A 388 -14.10 20.67 -21.63
N ALA A 389 -13.29 19.61 -21.59
CA ALA A 389 -13.79 18.25 -21.73
C ALA A 389 -14.75 17.91 -20.57
N THR A 390 -15.86 17.23 -20.85
CA THR A 390 -16.87 16.79 -19.86
C THR A 390 -16.47 15.53 -19.09
N ILE A 391 -15.18 15.22 -19.05
CA ILE A 391 -14.67 14.01 -18.43
C ILE A 391 -14.84 14.04 -16.91
N SER A 392 -15.35 12.93 -16.35
CA SER A 392 -15.34 12.69 -14.91
C SER A 392 -13.90 12.46 -14.45
N GLU A 393 -13.34 13.44 -13.76
CA GLU A 393 -11.97 13.40 -13.26
C GLU A 393 -11.81 12.27 -12.24
N GLY A 394 -12.80 12.16 -11.36
CA GLY A 394 -12.87 11.14 -10.32
C GLY A 394 -12.90 9.73 -10.86
N ALA A 395 -13.71 9.49 -11.90
CA ALA A 395 -13.82 8.18 -12.52
C ALA A 395 -12.56 7.84 -13.32
N ALA A 396 -12.00 8.80 -14.07
CA ALA A 396 -10.77 8.60 -14.83
C ALA A 396 -9.60 8.22 -13.92
N ILE A 397 -9.38 8.93 -12.81
CA ILE A 397 -8.27 8.61 -11.90
C ILE A 397 -8.49 7.28 -11.17
N LEU A 398 -9.72 6.91 -10.83
CA LEU A 398 -10.01 5.60 -10.25
C LEU A 398 -9.59 4.46 -11.19
N SER A 399 -9.79 4.61 -12.50
CA SER A 399 -9.33 3.63 -13.50
C SER A 399 -7.80 3.49 -13.52
N VAL A 400 -7.08 4.61 -13.46
CA VAL A 400 -5.60 4.64 -13.41
C VAL A 400 -5.08 3.93 -12.16
N VAL A 401 -5.64 4.27 -11.00
CA VAL A 401 -5.22 3.74 -9.70
C VAL A 401 -5.55 2.25 -9.60
N ALA A 402 -6.74 1.84 -10.08
CA ALA A 402 -7.12 0.44 -10.17
C ALA A 402 -6.12 -0.37 -11.02
N GLY A 403 -5.77 0.14 -12.21
CA GLY A 403 -4.81 -0.52 -13.11
C GLY A 403 -3.42 -0.66 -12.50
N LEU A 404 -2.86 0.43 -11.97
CA LEU A 404 -1.50 0.43 -11.43
C LEU A 404 -1.32 -0.49 -10.22
N ASN A 405 -2.36 -0.70 -9.43
CA ASN A 405 -2.30 -1.62 -8.30
C ASN A 405 -2.62 -3.06 -8.73
N PHE A 406 -3.58 -3.25 -9.63
CA PHE A 406 -3.96 -4.57 -10.14
C PHE A 406 -2.82 -5.23 -10.94
N ASP A 407 -2.22 -4.48 -11.87
CA ASP A 407 -0.94 -4.81 -12.52
C ASP A 407 0.18 -4.98 -11.51
N GLY A 408 0.02 -4.15 -10.48
CA GLY A 408 0.91 -3.88 -9.40
C GLY A 408 2.29 -3.40 -9.86
N GLY A 409 2.26 -2.16 -10.29
CA GLY A 409 3.39 -1.26 -10.09
C GLY A 409 3.33 -0.55 -8.74
N HIS A 410 2.14 -0.23 -8.22
CA HIS A 410 2.00 0.78 -7.16
C HIS A 410 0.84 0.54 -6.17
N SER A 411 1.05 0.94 -4.92
CA SER A 411 0.01 1.05 -3.90
C SER A 411 -0.89 2.28 -4.10
N LEU A 412 -2.02 2.30 -3.38
CA LEU A 412 -2.90 3.47 -3.33
C LEU A 412 -2.17 4.68 -2.72
N ASN A 413 -1.31 4.43 -1.75
CA ASN A 413 -0.46 5.44 -1.10
C ASN A 413 0.64 6.01 -2.02
N GLU A 414 0.96 5.35 -3.13
CA GLU A 414 1.95 5.83 -4.11
C GLU A 414 1.33 6.60 -5.29
N THR A 415 0.02 6.45 -5.48
CA THR A 415 -0.71 6.97 -6.63
C THR A 415 -1.59 8.17 -6.25
N ILE A 416 -2.39 8.06 -5.19
CA ILE A 416 -3.34 9.10 -4.79
C ILE A 416 -2.68 10.43 -4.41
N PRO A 417 -1.56 10.45 -3.65
CA PRO A 417 -0.87 11.69 -3.34
C PRO A 417 -0.35 12.41 -4.60
N VAL A 418 0.15 11.67 -5.60
CA VAL A 418 0.60 12.24 -6.88
C VAL A 418 -0.56 12.94 -7.58
N TYR A 419 -1.69 12.25 -7.72
CA TYR A 419 -2.88 12.84 -8.32
C TYR A 419 -3.35 14.09 -7.58
N HIS A 420 -3.45 14.02 -6.26
CA HIS A 420 -3.91 15.14 -5.44
C HIS A 420 -3.00 16.37 -5.59
N ALA A 421 -1.68 16.18 -5.66
CA ALA A 421 -0.77 17.27 -5.92
C ALA A 421 -0.84 17.78 -7.37
N THR A 422 -0.92 16.91 -8.38
CA THR A 422 -1.02 17.33 -9.78
C THR A 422 -2.28 18.16 -10.05
N THR A 423 -3.42 17.77 -9.48
CA THR A 423 -4.70 18.46 -9.70
C THR A 423 -4.75 19.84 -9.04
N LYS A 424 -4.01 20.01 -7.95
CA LYS A 424 -3.90 21.28 -7.22
C LYS A 424 -2.85 22.23 -7.76
N LEU A 425 -2.08 21.82 -8.79
CA LEU A 425 -1.04 22.67 -9.36
C LEU A 425 -1.61 24.03 -9.79
N PRO A 426 -0.83 25.12 -9.60
CA PRO A 426 -1.19 26.42 -10.16
C PRO A 426 -1.29 26.36 -11.69
N SER A 427 -2.04 27.30 -12.28
CA SER A 427 -2.20 27.40 -13.75
C SER A 427 -0.88 27.68 -14.48
N LYS A 428 0.08 28.30 -13.79
CA LYS A 428 1.48 28.43 -14.21
C LYS A 428 2.35 27.72 -13.18
N LEU A 429 3.17 26.76 -13.64
CA LEU A 429 4.16 26.15 -12.79
C LEU A 429 5.16 27.20 -12.31
N PRO A 430 5.69 27.09 -11.06
CA PRO A 430 6.75 27.98 -10.61
C PRO A 430 7.94 27.89 -11.57
N GLY A 431 8.46 29.04 -12.01
CA GLY A 431 9.66 29.08 -12.86
C GLY A 431 10.96 28.70 -12.12
N ASP A 432 10.87 28.51 -10.80
CA ASP A 432 11.96 28.09 -9.92
C ASP A 432 11.66 26.68 -9.38
N GLU A 433 12.57 25.75 -9.67
CA GLU A 433 12.53 24.36 -9.20
C GLU A 433 12.35 24.26 -7.68
N ARG A 434 13.01 25.15 -6.91
CA ARG A 434 12.95 25.12 -5.45
C ARG A 434 11.55 25.43 -4.95
N GLN A 435 10.90 26.44 -5.53
CA GLN A 435 9.52 26.81 -5.19
C GLN A 435 8.54 25.71 -5.57
N TRP A 436 8.76 25.06 -6.73
CA TRP A 436 7.94 23.92 -7.13
C TRP A 436 8.08 22.75 -6.15
N ARG A 437 9.30 22.36 -5.78
CA ARG A 437 9.55 21.30 -4.79
C ARG A 437 8.90 21.60 -3.45
N GLN A 438 9.02 22.84 -2.96
CA GLN A 438 8.39 23.26 -1.72
C GLN A 438 6.86 23.16 -1.78
N TRP A 439 6.26 23.66 -2.88
CA TRP A 439 4.82 23.56 -3.10
C TRP A 439 4.36 22.11 -3.14
N TRP A 440 5.04 21.26 -3.91
CA TRP A 440 4.69 19.85 -4.05
C TRP A 440 4.78 19.10 -2.73
N ASN A 441 5.85 19.33 -1.95
CA ASN A 441 6.03 18.72 -0.62
C ASN A 441 4.91 19.10 0.36
N SER A 442 4.39 20.33 0.30
CA SER A 442 3.25 20.72 1.15
C SER A 442 1.93 20.01 0.82
N HIS A 443 1.79 19.45 -0.39
CA HIS A 443 0.56 18.80 -0.87
C HIS A 443 0.62 17.27 -0.86
N VAL A 444 1.81 16.70 -1.07
CA VAL A 444 2.05 15.25 -1.02
C VAL A 444 2.42 14.77 0.38
N GLY A 445 3.08 15.62 1.18
CA GLY A 445 3.81 15.24 2.38
C GLY A 445 5.31 15.52 2.21
N ASP A 446 5.99 15.72 3.33
CA ASP A 446 7.45 15.81 3.37
C ASP A 446 8.09 14.44 3.03
N ASP A 447 9.41 14.36 3.10
CA ASP A 447 10.15 13.12 2.78
C ASP A 447 9.83 11.96 3.76
N ALA A 448 9.09 12.23 4.84
CA ALA A 448 8.76 11.28 5.89
C ALA A 448 7.40 10.58 5.71
N GLY A 449 6.43 11.15 4.98
CA GLY A 449 5.14 10.46 4.82
C GLY A 449 4.14 11.07 3.85
N TYR A 450 3.83 10.30 2.80
CA TYR A 450 2.72 10.55 1.90
C TYR A 450 1.39 10.67 2.67
N ARG A 451 0.61 11.72 2.41
CA ARG A 451 -0.69 11.94 3.07
C ARG A 451 -1.81 11.27 2.28
N PHE A 452 -2.11 10.03 2.65
CA PHE A 452 -3.18 9.24 2.05
C PHE A 452 -4.23 8.80 3.09
N SER A 453 -5.49 8.75 2.70
CA SER A 453 -6.53 7.99 3.41
C SER A 453 -7.45 7.25 2.46
N TYR A 454 -8.01 6.15 2.91
CA TYR A 454 -9.00 5.43 2.11
C TYR A 454 -10.30 6.23 1.93
N ASP A 455 -10.60 7.18 2.82
CA ASP A 455 -11.71 8.11 2.62
C ASP A 455 -11.48 9.06 1.42
N GLN A 456 -10.22 9.39 1.09
CA GLN A 456 -9.93 10.15 -0.13
C GLN A 456 -10.38 9.39 -1.38
N LEU A 457 -10.19 8.06 -1.44
CA LEU A 457 -10.72 7.26 -2.55
C LEU A 457 -12.23 7.35 -2.66
N ALA A 458 -12.94 7.29 -1.53
CA ALA A 458 -14.39 7.42 -1.51
C ALA A 458 -14.87 8.81 -1.93
N SER A 459 -14.02 9.83 -1.84
CA SER A 459 -14.33 11.20 -2.28
C SER A 459 -13.99 11.48 -3.75
N LEU A 460 -13.28 10.58 -4.44
CA LEU A 460 -12.94 10.76 -5.86
C LEU A 460 -14.18 10.79 -6.76
N PRO A 461 -15.17 9.89 -6.62
CA PRO A 461 -16.34 9.90 -7.48
C PRO A 461 -17.08 11.24 -7.48
N ASP A 462 -17.19 11.85 -8.66
CA ASP A 462 -17.90 13.10 -8.92
C ASP A 462 -19.31 12.85 -9.53
N TRP A 463 -19.74 11.59 -9.59
CA TRP A 463 -21.08 11.19 -10.06
C TRP A 463 -22.04 10.87 -8.91
N THR A 464 -23.34 10.89 -9.22
CA THR A 464 -24.41 10.68 -8.23
C THR A 464 -24.32 9.30 -7.63
N GLY A 465 -24.22 9.24 -6.29
CA GLY A 465 -24.10 7.98 -5.56
C GLY A 465 -22.72 7.32 -5.62
N GLY A 466 -21.76 7.91 -6.33
CA GLY A 466 -20.41 7.39 -6.49
C GLY A 466 -19.68 7.16 -5.16
N GLN A 467 -19.72 8.14 -4.25
CA GLN A 467 -19.14 8.00 -2.91
C GLN A 467 -19.72 6.80 -2.14
N LYS A 468 -21.04 6.60 -2.18
CA LYS A 468 -21.71 5.45 -1.53
C LYS A 468 -21.29 4.13 -2.18
N SER A 469 -21.14 4.10 -3.50
CA SER A 469 -20.64 2.94 -4.24
C SER A 469 -19.20 2.61 -3.86
N MET A 470 -18.32 3.60 -3.78
CA MET A 470 -16.93 3.40 -3.38
C MET A 470 -16.81 2.94 -1.93
N HIS A 471 -17.59 3.50 -1.01
CA HIS A 471 -17.64 2.97 0.36
C HIS A 471 -18.10 1.49 0.43
N ARG A 472 -18.93 1.02 -0.52
CA ARG A 472 -19.27 -0.41 -0.60
C ARG A 472 -18.08 -1.26 -1.05
N VAL A 473 -17.29 -0.78 -2.01
CA VAL A 473 -16.04 -1.42 -2.43
C VAL A 473 -15.07 -1.51 -1.25
N LEU A 474 -14.78 -0.40 -0.58
CA LEU A 474 -13.90 -0.38 0.59
C LEU A 474 -14.36 -1.32 1.71
N LYS A 475 -15.68 -1.44 1.93
CA LYS A 475 -16.26 -2.35 2.92
C LYS A 475 -16.03 -3.82 2.57
N ARG A 476 -16.27 -4.21 1.32
CA ARG A 476 -16.12 -5.59 0.87
C ARG A 476 -14.65 -5.98 0.81
N ALA A 477 -13.79 -5.13 0.27
CA ALA A 477 -12.34 -5.29 0.31
C ALA A 477 -11.82 -5.47 1.74
N LEU A 478 -12.35 -4.72 2.71
CA LEU A 478 -11.96 -4.90 4.12
C LEU A 478 -12.41 -6.27 4.64
N SER A 479 -13.63 -6.70 4.34
CA SER A 479 -14.10 -8.04 4.72
C SER A 479 -13.21 -9.14 4.15
N ASP A 480 -12.89 -9.05 2.86
CA ASP A 480 -12.03 -10.02 2.17
C ASP A 480 -10.60 -10.04 2.77
N THR A 481 -10.07 -8.87 3.15
CA THR A 481 -8.80 -8.76 3.88
C THR A 481 -8.86 -9.42 5.26
N LEU A 482 -9.94 -9.22 6.01
CA LEU A 482 -10.10 -9.83 7.34
C LEU A 482 -10.31 -11.35 7.26
N ASP A 483 -10.95 -11.86 6.21
CA ASP A 483 -11.06 -13.30 5.95
C ASP A 483 -9.71 -13.91 5.55
N TYR A 484 -8.95 -13.18 4.73
CA TYR A 484 -7.57 -13.53 4.40
C TYR A 484 -6.68 -13.55 5.64
N PHE A 485 -6.81 -12.56 6.53
CA PHE A 485 -6.13 -12.53 7.83
C PHE A 485 -6.40 -13.80 8.63
N LYS A 486 -7.66 -14.17 8.85
CA LYS A 486 -8.01 -15.36 9.64
C LYS A 486 -7.40 -16.65 9.10
N SER A 487 -7.31 -16.76 7.79
CA SER A 487 -6.82 -17.96 7.13
C SER A 487 -5.29 -18.03 7.07
N ASN A 488 -4.60 -16.92 7.32
CA ASN A 488 -3.16 -16.78 7.14
C ASN A 488 -2.50 -15.95 8.24
N ASP A 489 -3.08 -15.93 9.43
CA ASP A 489 -2.58 -15.12 10.54
C ASP A 489 -1.15 -15.55 10.85
N VAL A 490 -0.19 -14.69 10.54
CA VAL A 490 1.24 -14.93 10.71
C VAL A 490 1.66 -14.98 12.18
N LEU A 491 0.79 -14.51 13.08
CA LEU A 491 0.97 -14.60 14.53
C LEU A 491 0.40 -15.90 15.09
N ASP A 492 -0.51 -16.56 14.39
CA ASP A 492 -1.05 -17.86 14.81
C ASP A 492 0.05 -18.91 14.79
N SER A 493 0.33 -19.50 15.95
CA SER A 493 1.30 -20.60 16.14
C SER A 493 1.18 -21.72 15.10
N ARG A 494 -0.03 -22.01 14.60
CA ARG A 494 -0.28 -23.04 13.57
C ARG A 494 0.26 -22.65 12.19
N ASN A 495 0.40 -21.36 11.92
CA ASN A 495 0.94 -20.82 10.67
C ASN A 495 2.43 -20.46 10.79
N GLN A 496 3.00 -20.46 12.00
CA GLN A 496 4.42 -20.19 12.20
C GLN A 496 5.34 -21.27 11.59
N ASP A 497 4.84 -22.49 11.41
CA ASP A 497 5.57 -23.59 10.73
C ASP A 497 5.64 -23.43 9.20
N GLU A 498 4.78 -22.59 8.60
CA GLU A 498 4.83 -22.24 7.16
C GLU A 498 5.91 -21.20 6.86
N ILE A 499 6.32 -20.41 7.86
CA ILE A 499 7.31 -19.35 7.73
C ILE A 499 8.69 -19.89 7.27
N PRO A 500 9.21 -21.02 7.80
CA PRO A 500 10.39 -21.70 7.25
C PRO A 500 10.23 -22.18 5.80
N ARG A 501 9.02 -22.53 5.34
CA ARG A 501 8.77 -22.93 3.94
C ARG A 501 8.83 -21.75 2.99
N ILE A 502 8.27 -20.61 3.42
CA ILE A 502 8.34 -19.34 2.69
C ILE A 502 9.80 -18.91 2.45
N ARG A 503 10.72 -19.18 3.39
CA ARG A 503 12.18 -18.95 3.27
C ARG A 503 12.83 -19.74 2.13
N SER A 504 12.30 -20.90 1.77
CA SER A 504 12.89 -21.76 0.73
C SER A 504 12.54 -21.35 -0.71
N GLY A 505 11.72 -20.30 -0.89
CA GLY A 505 11.14 -19.98 -2.20
C GLY A 505 10.23 -21.10 -2.72
N PRO A 506 9.67 -21.00 -3.94
CA PRO A 506 9.17 -22.20 -4.60
C PRO A 506 10.33 -23.20 -4.64
N ARG A 507 10.11 -24.45 -4.18
CA ARG A 507 11.08 -25.52 -4.44
C ARG A 507 11.42 -25.43 -5.93
N PRO A 508 12.70 -25.38 -6.33
CA PRO A 508 13.03 -25.60 -7.72
C PRO A 508 12.29 -26.85 -8.13
N LEU A 509 11.47 -26.74 -9.19
CA LEU A 509 10.88 -27.92 -9.81
C LEU A 509 12.02 -28.93 -9.93
N PRO A 510 11.81 -30.21 -9.54
CA PRO A 510 12.87 -31.20 -9.65
C PRO A 510 13.41 -31.08 -11.07
N LEU A 511 14.68 -30.68 -11.17
CA LEU A 511 15.38 -30.60 -12.45
C LEU A 511 15.13 -31.95 -13.09
N ARG A 512 14.28 -31.97 -14.12
CA ARG A 512 14.15 -33.13 -14.98
C ARG A 512 15.57 -33.30 -15.51
N ALA A 513 16.19 -34.43 -15.19
CA ALA A 513 17.58 -34.71 -15.50
C ALA A 513 17.89 -34.19 -16.90
N ALA A 514 18.86 -33.29 -16.99
CA ALA A 514 19.35 -32.84 -18.27
C ALA A 514 19.74 -34.08 -19.08
N PRO A 515 19.41 -34.15 -20.38
CA PRO A 515 20.07 -35.10 -21.26
C PRO A 515 21.58 -34.82 -21.19
N PRO A 516 22.42 -35.86 -21.21
CA PRO A 516 23.86 -35.66 -21.11
C PRO A 516 24.36 -34.82 -22.29
N ASP A 517 25.18 -33.84 -21.93
CA ASP A 517 26.15 -33.08 -22.70
C ASP A 517 26.02 -33.04 -24.23
N SER A 518 25.82 -31.82 -24.73
CA SER A 518 26.50 -31.40 -25.96
C SER A 518 27.14 -30.05 -25.73
N ASP A 519 28.47 -30.06 -25.78
CA ASP A 519 29.38 -28.92 -25.86
C ASP A 519 28.84 -27.77 -26.73
N ALA A 520 28.95 -26.54 -26.23
CA ALA A 520 29.38 -25.40 -27.05
C ALA A 520 29.61 -24.15 -26.19
N SER A 521 30.89 -23.78 -26.14
CA SER A 521 31.48 -22.51 -25.75
C SER A 521 30.81 -21.27 -26.36
N GLY A 522 30.73 -20.18 -25.59
CA GLY A 522 30.48 -18.83 -26.12
C GLY A 522 30.13 -17.82 -25.02
N SER A 523 31.12 -17.39 -24.23
CA SER A 523 30.99 -16.23 -23.34
C SER A 523 31.30 -14.96 -24.15
N GLU A 524 30.30 -14.13 -24.41
CA GLU A 524 30.49 -12.74 -24.83
C GLU A 524 30.01 -11.82 -23.71
N ASP A 525 30.96 -11.08 -23.17
CA ASP A 525 30.78 -9.97 -22.23
C ASP A 525 30.14 -8.78 -22.97
N TYR A 526 29.07 -8.21 -22.42
CA TYR A 526 28.53 -6.92 -22.86
C TYR A 526 28.70 -5.88 -21.75
N GLU A 527 29.68 -5.00 -21.97
CA GLU A 527 29.93 -3.75 -21.25
C GLU A 527 28.95 -2.68 -21.80
N TYR A 528 28.20 -2.00 -20.92
CA TYR A 528 27.30 -0.91 -21.29
C TYR A 528 27.87 0.41 -20.76
N ASP A 529 28.45 1.22 -21.65
CA ASP A 529 28.75 2.63 -21.42
C ASP A 529 27.51 3.50 -21.72
N TYR A 530 27.19 4.41 -20.79
CA TYR A 530 26.15 5.43 -20.94
C TYR A 530 26.82 6.81 -20.92
N ASP A 531 26.72 7.53 -22.04
CA ASP A 531 26.87 9.00 -22.13
C ASP A 531 25.50 9.65 -22.36
#